data_AF-A0A7V8JJ82-F1
#
_entry.id   AF-A0A7V8JJ82-F1
#
_cell.length_a   1.000
_cell.length_b   1.000
_cell.length_c   1.000
_cell.angle_alpha   90.00
_cell.angle_beta   90.00
_cell.angle_gamma   90.00
#
_symmetry.space_group_name_H-M   'P 1'
#
loop_
_entity.id
_entity.type
_entity.pdbx_description
1 polymer ?
#
loop_
_entity_poly.entity_id
_entity_poly.type
_entity_poly.pdbx_seq_one_letter_code
_entity_poly.pdbx_strand_id
1 'polypeptide(L)'
;MTRRAISQKEARALQQRVHELEVKENNRRKQWVTEYPDGVHIGSLSVSDVTFARVRTARLLGHAVVVTEANNEINFYALPIVSEQPA
;
A
#
# COMPACT_ATOMS: atom_id res chain seq x y z
N MET A 1 -4.23 38.12 -18.29
CA MET A 1 -3.96 37.25 -17.14
C MET A 1 -2.55 37.50 -16.64
N THR A 2 -2.39 38.15 -15.49
CA THR A 2 -1.09 38.48 -14.90
C THR A 2 -0.45 37.23 -14.32
N ARG A 3 0.66 36.75 -14.90
CA ARG A 3 1.52 35.73 -14.28
C ARG A 3 2.13 36.34 -13.01
N ARG A 4 1.62 35.96 -11.84
CA ARG A 4 2.27 36.29 -10.57
C ARG A 4 3.62 35.57 -10.54
N ALA A 5 4.70 36.33 -10.61
CA ALA A 5 6.05 35.81 -10.41
C ALA A 5 6.17 35.40 -8.94
N ILE A 6 6.18 34.10 -8.69
CA ILE A 6 6.42 33.51 -7.37
C ILE A 6 7.76 34.01 -6.86
N SER A 7 7.79 34.49 -5.61
CA SER A 7 9.04 34.90 -4.98
C SER A 7 9.98 33.71 -4.84
N GLN A 8 11.30 33.92 -4.94
CA GLN A 8 12.28 32.83 -4.72
C GLN A 8 12.11 32.13 -3.36
N LYS A 9 11.61 32.85 -2.35
CA LYS A 9 11.28 32.28 -1.03
C LYS A 9 10.09 31.31 -1.11
N GLU A 10 9.06 31.66 -1.88
CA GLU A 10 7.90 30.80 -2.11
C GLU A 10 8.26 29.59 -2.95
N ALA A 11 9.11 29.74 -3.96
CA ALA A 11 9.60 28.63 -4.78
C ALA A 11 10.34 27.57 -3.93
N ARG A 12 11.21 28.00 -3.00
CA ARG A 12 11.92 27.09 -2.08
C ARG A 12 10.96 26.39 -1.11
N ALA A 13 10.00 27.12 -0.56
CA ALA A 13 8.98 26.54 0.34
C ALA A 13 8.11 25.50 -0.39
N LEU A 14 7.74 25.77 -1.64
CA LEU A 14 7.00 24.83 -2.47
C LEU A 14 7.83 23.59 -2.82
N GLN A 15 9.10 23.75 -3.19
CA GLN A 15 10.01 22.62 -3.45
C GLN A 15 10.15 21.72 -2.23
N GLN A 16 10.33 22.30 -1.05
CA GLN A 16 10.44 21.54 0.20
C GLN A 16 9.14 20.78 0.51
N ARG A 17 8.00 21.42 0.30
CA ARG A 17 6.69 20.79 0.50
C ARG A 17 6.41 19.66 -0.50
N VAL A 18 6.82 19.82 -1.76
CA VAL A 18 6.74 18.75 -2.77
C VAL A 18 7.61 17.57 -2.35
N HIS A 19 8.85 17.82 -1.93
CA HIS A 19 9.75 16.78 -1.47
C HIS A 19 9.19 16.00 -0.26
N GLU A 20 8.62 16.69 0.73
CA GLU A 20 7.98 16.05 1.89
C GLU A 20 6.78 15.17 1.48
N LEU A 21 5.99 15.63 0.50
CA LEU A 21 4.87 14.85 -0.03
C LEU A 21 5.35 13.62 -0.78
N GLU A 22 6.39 13.75 -1.60
CA GLU A 22 7.02 12.64 -2.32
C GLU A 22 7.62 11.61 -1.35
N VAL A 23 8.27 12.05 -0.27
CA VAL A 23 8.79 11.16 0.77
C VAL A 23 7.66 10.41 1.47
N LYS A 24 6.55 11.09 1.78
CA LYS A 24 5.37 10.43 2.38
C LYS A 24 4.73 9.41 1.43
N GLU A 25 4.56 9.74 0.15
CA GLU A 25 4.08 8.82 -0.88
C GLU A 25 5.02 7.61 -1.03
N ASN A 26 6.32 7.85 -1.10
CA ASN A 26 7.32 6.81 -1.26
C ASN A 26 7.37 5.89 -0.03
N ASN A 27 7.26 6.44 1.18
CA ASN A 27 7.16 5.65 2.40
C ASN A 27 5.88 4.82 2.42
N ARG A 28 4.74 5.38 1.97
CA ARG A 28 3.48 4.66 1.84
C ARG A 28 3.59 3.50 0.84
N ARG A 29 4.25 3.70 -0.30
CA ARG A 29 4.53 2.63 -1.28
C ARG A 29 5.47 1.57 -0.72
N LYS A 30 6.58 1.98 -0.08
CA LYS A 30 7.60 1.08 0.48
C LYS A 30 7.08 0.19 1.61
N GLN A 31 6.12 0.67 2.39
CA GLN A 31 5.51 -0.12 3.46
C GLN A 31 4.90 -1.42 2.95
N TRP A 32 4.43 -1.44 1.70
CA TRP A 32 3.85 -2.62 1.04
C TRP A 32 4.90 -3.43 0.25
N VAL A 33 5.85 -2.75 -0.41
CA VAL A 33 6.96 -3.40 -1.15
C VAL A 33 7.81 -4.29 -0.23
N THR A 34 7.90 -3.95 1.06
CA THR A 34 8.65 -4.75 2.04
C THR A 34 7.97 -6.10 2.33
N GLU A 35 6.65 -6.16 2.26
CA GLU A 35 5.86 -7.37 2.53
C GLU A 35 5.58 -8.17 1.25
N TYR A 36 5.50 -7.47 0.12
CA TYR A 36 5.25 -8.03 -1.21
C TYR A 36 6.16 -7.36 -2.24
N PRO A 37 7.35 -7.93 -2.50
CA PRO A 37 8.19 -7.50 -3.61
C PRO A 37 7.36 -7.54 -4.90
N ASP A 38 7.41 -6.48 -5.70
CA ASP A 38 6.62 -6.29 -6.94
C ASP A 38 5.09 -6.12 -6.78
N GLY A 39 4.58 -6.05 -5.55
CA GLY A 39 3.17 -5.76 -5.28
C GLY A 39 2.78 -4.32 -5.66
N VAL A 40 1.69 -4.15 -6.41
CA VAL A 40 1.10 -2.83 -6.71
C VAL A 40 -0.19 -2.64 -5.93
N HIS A 41 -0.28 -1.53 -5.18
CA HIS A 41 -1.52 -1.16 -4.50
C HIS A 41 -2.54 -0.67 -5.53
N ILE A 42 -3.61 -1.45 -5.72
CA ILE A 42 -4.66 -1.15 -6.70
C ILE A 42 -5.88 -0.42 -6.10
N GLY A 43 -6.01 -0.40 -4.77
CA GLY A 43 -7.17 0.20 -4.10
C GLY A 43 -7.31 -0.24 -2.65
N SER A 44 -8.28 0.36 -1.94
CA SER A 44 -8.62 -0.01 -0.56
C SER A 44 -10.12 -0.20 -0.43
N LEU A 45 -10.53 -1.21 0.32
CA LEU A 45 -11.93 -1.50 0.62
C LEU A 45 -12.12 -1.50 2.13
N SER A 46 -13.14 -0.79 2.61
CA SER A 46 -13.57 -0.90 4.01
C SER A 46 -14.31 -2.22 4.19
N VAL A 47 -13.88 -3.03 5.16
CA VAL A 47 -14.47 -4.33 5.47
C VAL A 47 -14.98 -4.33 6.91
N SER A 48 -15.82 -5.30 7.27
CA SER A 48 -16.28 -5.48 8.66
C SER A 48 -15.12 -5.84 9.60
N ASP A 49 -15.29 -5.56 10.90
CA ASP A 49 -14.30 -5.85 11.94
C ASP A 49 -13.88 -7.33 11.96
N VAL A 50 -14.83 -8.24 11.71
CA VAL A 50 -14.58 -9.69 11.66
C VAL A 50 -13.67 -10.05 10.48
N THR A 51 -13.95 -9.52 9.29
CA THR A 51 -13.11 -9.76 8.11
C THR A 51 -11.73 -9.17 8.29
N PHE A 52 -11.64 -7.96 8.87
CA PHE A 52 -10.36 -7.34 9.22
C PHE A 52 -9.54 -8.21 10.18
N ALA A 53 -10.17 -8.75 11.23
CA ALA A 53 -9.51 -9.64 12.19
C ALA A 53 -8.99 -10.93 11.53
N ARG A 54 -9.73 -11.52 10.59
CA ARG A 54 -9.30 -12.70 9.82
C ARG A 54 -8.05 -12.42 8.98
N VAL A 55 -8.07 -11.33 8.21
CA VAL A 55 -6.93 -10.89 7.39
C VAL A 55 -5.70 -10.60 8.27
N ARG A 56 -5.90 -9.89 9.38
CA ARG A 56 -4.83 -9.60 10.34
C ARG A 56 -4.22 -10.88 10.93
N THR A 57 -5.05 -11.85 11.28
CA THR A 57 -4.60 -13.13 11.83
C THR A 57 -3.77 -13.90 10.80
N ALA A 58 -4.23 -14.01 9.56
CA ALA A 58 -3.49 -14.67 8.48
C ALA A 58 -2.10 -14.04 8.28
N ARG A 59 -2.02 -12.71 8.31
CA ARG A 59 -0.73 -11.98 8.21
C ARG A 59 0.20 -12.24 9.40
N LEU A 60 -0.33 -12.29 10.62
CA LEU A 60 0.46 -12.60 11.82
C LEU A 60 1.04 -14.02 11.78
N LEU A 61 0.36 -14.95 11.10
CA LEU A 61 0.82 -16.31 10.86
C LEU A 61 1.82 -16.42 9.69
N GLY A 62 2.22 -15.29 9.08
CA GLY A 62 3.16 -15.29 7.96
C GLY A 62 2.54 -15.74 6.64
N HIS A 63 1.22 -15.66 6.50
CA HIS A 63 0.56 -15.87 5.22
C HIS A 63 0.42 -14.57 4.45
N ALA A 64 0.64 -14.66 3.14
CA ALA A 64 0.22 -13.70 2.16
C ALA A 64 -1.29 -13.77 1.99
N VAL A 65 -1.98 -12.62 2.03
CA VAL A 65 -3.42 -12.58 1.74
C VAL A 65 -3.61 -12.16 0.28
N VAL A 66 -4.11 -13.07 -0.54
CA VAL A 66 -4.40 -12.87 -1.95
C VAL A 66 -5.89 -12.65 -2.11
N VAL A 67 -6.25 -11.73 -2.99
CA VAL A 67 -7.64 -11.41 -3.29
C VAL A 67 -7.96 -11.89 -4.70
N THR A 68 -9.07 -12.61 -4.87
CA THR A 68 -9.59 -12.96 -6.20
C THR A 68 -11.08 -12.64 -6.30
N GLU A 69 -11.55 -12.47 -7.52
CA GLU A 69 -12.93 -12.21 -7.88
C GLU A 69 -13.58 -13.48 -8.40
N ALA A 70 -14.76 -13.83 -7.88
CA ALA A 70 -15.59 -14.89 -8.42
C ALA A 70 -17.05 -14.62 -8.06
N ASN A 71 -17.98 -14.88 -8.99
CA ASN A 71 -19.42 -14.73 -8.73
C ASN A 71 -19.85 -13.37 -8.15
N ASN A 72 -19.22 -12.27 -8.61
CA ASN A 72 -19.44 -10.92 -8.10
C ASN A 72 -19.11 -10.73 -6.60
N GLU A 73 -18.27 -11.60 -6.06
CA GLU A 73 -17.73 -11.54 -4.71
C GLU A 73 -16.20 -11.45 -4.73
N ILE A 74 -15.66 -10.85 -3.66
CA ILE A 74 -14.23 -10.74 -3.43
C ILE A 74 -13.84 -11.80 -2.40
N ASN A 75 -13.05 -12.77 -2.84
CA ASN A 75 -12.55 -13.87 -2.01
C ASN A 75 -11.16 -13.55 -1.49
N PHE A 76 -10.91 -13.89 -0.23
CA PHE A 76 -9.61 -13.73 0.41
C PHE A 76 -9.00 -15.11 0.68
N TYR A 77 -7.81 -15.35 0.14
CA TYR A 77 -7.06 -16.58 0.34
C TYR A 77 -5.79 -16.29 1.12
N ALA A 78 -5.43 -17.19 2.04
CA ALA A 78 -4.17 -17.14 2.76
C ALA A 78 -3.17 -18.12 2.13
N LEU A 79 -2.05 -17.61 1.63
CA LEU A 79 -0.97 -18.40 1.03
C LEU A 79 0.26 -18.34 1.95
N PRO A 80 0.85 -19.45 2.38
CA PRO A 80 2.08 -19.42 3.19
C PRO A 80 3.24 -18.77 2.42
N ILE A 81 3.92 -17.81 3.04
CA ILE A 81 5.11 -17.16 2.47
C ILE A 81 6.35 -18.03 2.72
N VAL A 82 6.32 -18.91 3.73
CA VAL A 82 7.39 -19.87 3.98
C VAL A 82 7.18 -21.08 3.06
N SER A 83 7.91 -21.09 1.95
CA SER A 83 8.16 -22.31 1.18
C SER A 83 9.12 -23.19 1.98
N GLU A 84 8.62 -24.12 2.79
CA GLU A 84 9.37 -25.35 3.02
C GLU A 84 9.44 -26.05 1.65
N GLN A 85 10.59 -25.94 0.99
CA GLN A 85 10.93 -26.81 -0.13
C GLN A 85 10.95 -28.25 0.42
N PRO A 86 10.13 -29.19 -0.11
CA PRO A 86 10.39 -30.59 0.16
C PRO A 86 11.70 -30.95 -0.54
N ALA A 87 12.61 -31.54 0.24
CA ALA A 87 13.87 -32.12 -0.20
C ALA A 87 13.67 -33.28 -1.19
#